data_AF-A0A937NZQ8-F1
#
_entry.id   AF-A0A937NZQ8-F1
#
_cell.length_a   1.000
_cell.length_b   1.000
_cell.length_c   1.000
_cell.angle_alpha   90.00
_cell.angle_beta   90.00
_cell.angle_gamma   90.00
#
_symmetry.space_group_name_H-M   'P 1'
#
loop_
_entity.id
_entity.type
_entity.pdbx_description
1 polymer ?
#
loop_
_entity_poly.entity_id
_entity_poly.type
_entity_poly.pdbx_seq_one_letter_code
_entity_poly.pdbx_strand_id
1 'polypeptide(L)'
;MKKLYQIIALIILIGCSGSNQENLQSNSTIIKIFNKSEIRDLTRILEFFNKQICTNQQLGKKNFNDCYLSFFERMSEVEKIGSIKIKISFDEQKKMYAQLSDSTFNQIWTFGKVVNRLSNDTLQQIEIKYDCKYVDFLNQLGKDYNVINKYYENFRSIGDIGPSMVADLLINHDSYNFKDIRVKLFVAIHYLTLNDQYERKR
;
A
#
# COMPACT_ATOMS: atom_id res chain seq x y z
N MET A 1 44.08 -51.23 -5.35
CA MET A 1 43.47 -50.23 -4.43
C MET A 1 43.77 -48.80 -4.91
N LYS A 2 43.28 -48.43 -6.09
CA LYS A 2 43.38 -47.08 -6.67
C LYS A 2 42.20 -46.95 -7.62
N LYS A 3 41.04 -46.55 -7.10
CA LYS A 3 39.82 -46.16 -7.84
C LYS A 3 38.68 -46.07 -6.82
N LEU A 4 38.72 -45.11 -5.91
CA LEU A 4 37.54 -44.76 -5.09
C LEU A 4 37.62 -43.37 -4.42
N TYR A 5 38.33 -42.40 -5.03
CA TYR A 5 38.45 -41.04 -4.47
C TYR A 5 38.14 -39.93 -5.49
N GLN A 6 37.35 -40.21 -6.52
CA GLN A 6 36.97 -39.20 -7.52
C GLN A 6 35.47 -38.92 -7.63
N ILE A 7 34.66 -39.27 -6.62
CA ILE A 7 33.22 -38.96 -6.62
C ILE A 7 32.80 -38.32 -5.29
N ILE A 8 33.54 -37.32 -4.80
CA ILE A 8 33.04 -36.40 -3.75
C ILE A 8 33.63 -35.01 -4.00
N ALA A 9 33.29 -34.39 -5.14
CA ALA A 9 33.61 -32.98 -5.38
C ALA A 9 32.71 -32.39 -6.48
N LEU A 10 31.39 -32.61 -6.41
CA LEU A 10 30.46 -31.91 -7.31
C LEU A 10 29.02 -31.81 -6.76
N ILE A 11 28.87 -31.35 -5.51
CA ILE A 11 27.54 -30.95 -4.97
C ILE A 11 27.71 -29.68 -4.13
N ILE A 12 28.07 -28.55 -4.75
CA ILE A 12 27.99 -27.22 -4.10
C ILE A 12 27.52 -26.16 -5.11
N LEU A 13 26.45 -26.40 -5.88
CA LEU A 13 25.88 -25.36 -6.75
C LEU A 13 24.34 -25.32 -6.81
N ILE A 14 23.65 -25.83 -5.79
CA ILE A 14 22.19 -25.61 -5.68
C ILE A 14 21.92 -24.94 -4.33
N GLY A 15 21.80 -23.61 -4.37
CA GLY A 15 21.54 -22.84 -3.16
C GLY A 15 21.46 -21.32 -3.30
N CYS A 16 21.48 -20.76 -4.52
CA CYS A 16 20.99 -19.39 -4.71
C CYS A 16 19.51 -19.45 -5.08
N SER A 17 18.65 -19.89 -4.16
CA SER A 17 17.25 -19.46 -4.17
C SER A 17 17.20 -18.02 -3.68
N GLY A 18 17.75 -17.11 -4.49
CA GLY A 18 17.37 -15.71 -4.40
C GLY A 18 15.90 -15.68 -4.70
N SER A 19 15.05 -15.61 -3.67
CA SER A 19 13.65 -15.28 -3.87
C SER A 19 13.66 -13.98 -4.65
N ASN A 20 13.30 -14.02 -5.93
CA ASN A 20 13.06 -12.81 -6.72
C ASN A 20 11.91 -12.09 -6.02
N GLN A 21 12.24 -11.26 -5.02
CA GLN A 21 11.26 -10.40 -4.38
C GLN A 21 10.80 -9.46 -5.48
N GLU A 22 9.55 -9.68 -5.90
CA GLU A 22 8.90 -8.85 -6.89
C GLU A 22 8.95 -7.39 -6.41
N ASN A 23 9.43 -6.51 -7.27
CA ASN A 23 9.54 -5.09 -6.98
C ASN A 23 8.76 -4.30 -8.04
N LEU A 24 8.42 -3.05 -7.71
CA LEU A 24 7.63 -2.20 -8.60
C LEU A 24 8.34 -1.89 -9.93
N GLN A 25 9.67 -1.92 -9.95
CA GLN A 25 10.49 -1.57 -11.13
C GLN A 25 10.54 -2.68 -12.18
N SER A 26 10.23 -3.92 -11.81
CA SER A 26 10.16 -5.07 -12.73
C SER A 26 8.73 -5.56 -12.98
N ASN A 27 7.73 -5.05 -12.25
CA ASN A 27 6.34 -5.45 -12.45
C ASN A 27 5.76 -4.87 -13.75
N SER A 28 5.27 -5.75 -14.63
CA SER A 28 4.80 -5.37 -15.97
C SER A 28 3.54 -4.50 -15.98
N THR A 29 2.65 -4.62 -14.98
CA THR A 29 1.46 -3.77 -14.85
C THR A 29 1.89 -2.36 -14.47
N ILE A 30 2.79 -2.23 -13.50
CA ILE A 30 3.29 -0.94 -13.02
C ILE A 30 4.02 -0.18 -14.14
N ILE A 31 4.93 -0.84 -14.86
CA ILE A 31 5.73 -0.20 -15.92
C ILE A 31 4.88 0.29 -17.10
N LYS A 32 3.72 -0.34 -17.36
CA LYS A 32 2.79 0.10 -18.41
C LYS A 32 2.04 1.38 -18.04
N ILE A 33 1.85 1.65 -16.76
CA ILE A 33 1.01 2.75 -16.26
C ILE A 33 1.87 3.94 -15.82
N PHE A 34 2.97 3.66 -15.12
CA PHE A 34 3.82 4.66 -14.50
C PHE A 34 5.18 4.74 -15.18
N ASN A 35 5.72 5.96 -15.30
CA ASN A 35 7.06 6.18 -15.80
C ASN A 35 8.13 5.87 -14.72
N LYS A 36 9.40 5.82 -15.11
CA LYS A 36 10.51 5.47 -14.19
C LYS A 36 10.63 6.39 -12.97
N SER A 37 10.28 7.68 -13.10
CA SER A 37 10.32 8.62 -11.96
C SER A 37 9.17 8.35 -11.00
N GLU A 38 7.96 8.17 -11.54
CA GLU A 38 6.76 7.82 -10.78
C GLU A 38 6.94 6.50 -10.03
N ILE A 39 7.52 5.48 -10.68
CA ILE A 39 7.81 4.19 -10.03
C ILE A 39 8.75 4.35 -8.84
N ARG A 40 9.76 5.23 -8.94
CA ARG A 40 10.70 5.49 -7.84
C ARG A 40 9.99 6.13 -6.64
N ASP A 41 9.07 7.06 -6.91
CA ASP A 41 8.24 7.70 -5.89
C ASP A 41 7.23 6.72 -5.28
N LEU A 42 6.61 5.83 -6.08
CA LEU A 42 5.75 4.74 -5.61
C LEU A 42 6.52 3.76 -4.71
N THR A 43 7.77 3.44 -5.06
CA THR A 43 8.65 2.65 -4.20
C THR A 43 8.86 3.35 -2.86
N ARG A 44 9.10 4.67 -2.86
CA ARG A 44 9.25 5.44 -1.61
C ARG A 44 7.98 5.41 -0.75
N ILE A 45 6.80 5.56 -1.36
CA ILE A 45 5.50 5.45 -0.67
C ILE A 45 5.37 4.07 -0.01
N LEU A 46 5.65 3.00 -0.76
CA LEU A 46 5.53 1.63 -0.26
C LEU A 46 6.55 1.31 0.84
N GLU A 47 7.80 1.72 0.68
CA GLU A 47 8.85 1.55 1.69
C GLU A 47 8.52 2.32 2.97
N PHE A 48 8.00 3.55 2.85
CA PHE A 48 7.51 4.33 3.98
C PHE A 48 6.43 3.57 4.74
N PHE A 49 5.37 3.14 4.04
CA PHE A 49 4.26 2.41 4.66
C PHE A 49 4.74 1.13 5.36
N ASN A 50 5.53 0.31 4.66
CA ASN A 50 6.12 -0.91 5.21
C ASN A 50 6.94 -0.64 6.48
N LYS A 51 7.74 0.43 6.49
CA LYS A 51 8.50 0.84 7.67
C LYS A 51 7.58 1.21 8.85
N GLN A 52 6.50 1.95 8.60
CA GLN A 52 5.55 2.35 9.64
C GLN A 52 4.86 1.13 10.24
N ILE A 53 4.32 0.24 9.41
CA ILE A 53 3.56 -0.90 9.91
C ILE A 53 4.46 -1.97 10.57
N CYS A 54 5.72 -2.14 10.13
CA CYS A 54 6.63 -3.09 10.77
C CYS A 54 7.23 -2.55 12.08
N THR A 55 7.68 -1.28 12.11
CA THR A 55 8.33 -0.69 13.31
C THR A 55 7.37 -0.67 14.51
N ASN A 56 6.10 -0.35 14.27
CA ASN A 56 5.10 -0.24 15.32
C ASN A 56 4.72 -1.57 15.97
N GLN A 57 5.09 -2.70 15.37
CA GLN A 57 4.75 -4.03 15.90
C GLN A 57 5.88 -4.64 16.71
N GLN A 58 7.01 -3.94 16.88
CA GLN A 58 8.22 -4.47 17.55
C GLN A 58 8.72 -5.82 16.97
N LEU A 59 8.23 -6.20 15.79
CA LEU A 59 8.63 -7.38 15.06
C LEU A 59 9.99 -7.08 14.44
N GLY A 60 11.06 -7.49 15.13
CA GLY A 60 12.41 -7.47 14.59
C GLY A 60 12.42 -8.04 13.17
N LYS A 61 12.73 -7.18 12.19
CA LYS A 61 12.57 -7.42 10.75
C LYS A 61 12.96 -8.84 10.34
N LYS A 62 12.05 -9.57 9.67
CA LYS A 62 12.41 -10.66 8.75
C LYS A 62 11.36 -11.03 7.70
N ASN A 63 10.07 -10.74 7.91
CA ASN A 63 9.01 -11.06 6.95
C ASN A 63 7.96 -9.96 6.86
N PHE A 64 7.86 -9.30 5.69
CA PHE A 64 6.87 -8.24 5.48
C PHE A 64 5.44 -8.76 5.60
N ASN A 65 5.16 -10.02 5.22
CA ASN A 65 3.80 -10.54 5.30
C ASN A 65 3.30 -10.59 6.76
N ASP A 66 4.19 -10.89 7.70
CA ASP A 66 3.86 -10.88 9.13
C ASP A 66 3.52 -9.47 9.61
N CYS A 67 4.21 -8.44 9.10
CA CYS A 67 3.85 -7.05 9.41
C CYS A 67 2.45 -6.67 8.91
N TYR A 68 2.04 -7.17 7.73
CA TYR A 68 0.70 -6.91 7.20
C TYR A 68 -0.36 -7.64 8.03
N LEU A 69 -0.15 -8.92 8.35
CA LEU A 69 -1.04 -9.69 9.21
C LEU A 69 -1.23 -9.00 10.57
N SER A 70 -0.14 -8.70 11.29
CA SER A 70 -0.24 -8.01 12.58
C SER A 70 -0.80 -6.59 12.48
N PHE A 71 -0.61 -5.92 11.34
CA PHE A 71 -1.27 -4.65 11.08
C PHE A 71 -2.80 -4.83 11.00
N PHE A 72 -3.29 -5.78 10.21
CA PHE A 72 -4.73 -6.02 10.05
C PHE A 72 -5.39 -6.60 11.31
N GLU A 73 -4.73 -7.50 12.02
CA GLU A 73 -5.19 -8.00 13.33
C GLU A 73 -5.44 -6.83 14.28
N ARG A 74 -4.45 -5.94 14.43
CA ARG A 74 -4.58 -4.73 15.26
C ARG A 74 -5.70 -3.82 14.77
N MET A 75 -5.80 -3.60 13.47
CA MET A 75 -6.85 -2.73 12.92
C MET A 75 -8.25 -3.31 13.23
N SER A 76 -8.41 -4.63 13.20
CA SER A 76 -9.67 -5.32 13.51
C SER A 76 -10.07 -5.23 14.98
N GLU A 77 -9.10 -5.20 15.90
CA GLU A 77 -9.37 -4.99 17.33
C GLU A 77 -9.81 -3.57 17.65
N VAL A 78 -9.25 -2.60 16.93
CA VAL A 78 -9.49 -1.17 17.16
C VAL A 78 -10.87 -0.74 16.63
N GLU A 79 -11.39 -1.41 15.60
CA GLU A 79 -12.78 -1.22 15.12
C GLU A 79 -13.82 -1.59 16.18
N LYS A 80 -13.57 -2.63 16.98
CA LYS A 80 -14.46 -3.03 18.11
C LYS A 80 -14.58 -1.95 19.20
N ILE A 81 -13.64 -1.01 19.26
CA ILE A 81 -13.57 0.08 20.24
C ILE A 81 -14.12 1.40 19.65
N GLY A 82 -14.53 1.40 18.38
CA GLY A 82 -15.21 2.53 17.74
C GLY A 82 -14.32 3.71 17.33
N SER A 83 -12.98 3.56 17.34
CA SER A 83 -12.07 4.62 16.87
C SER A 83 -10.90 4.05 16.08
N ILE A 84 -10.92 4.19 14.76
CA ILE A 84 -9.84 3.70 13.88
C ILE A 84 -8.56 4.50 14.17
N LYS A 85 -7.52 3.83 14.68
CA LYS A 85 -6.17 4.39 14.88
C LYS A 85 -5.17 3.62 14.03
N ILE A 86 -4.81 4.18 12.87
CA ILE A 86 -3.89 3.54 11.89
C ILE A 86 -2.45 3.45 12.45
N LYS A 87 -2.11 4.32 13.41
CA LYS A 87 -0.78 4.44 14.05
C LYS A 87 0.34 4.71 13.04
N ILE A 88 0.09 5.51 12.01
CA ILE A 88 1.14 6.02 11.11
C ILE A 88 1.46 7.46 11.53
N SER A 89 2.74 7.78 11.68
CA SER A 89 3.12 9.16 12.03
C SER A 89 2.77 10.14 10.91
N PHE A 90 1.83 11.04 11.19
CA PHE A 90 1.40 12.05 10.22
C PHE A 90 2.52 13.03 9.85
N ASP A 91 3.37 13.42 10.81
CA ASP A 91 4.52 14.29 10.53
C ASP A 91 5.53 13.63 9.60
N GLU A 92 5.79 12.33 9.79
CA GLU A 92 6.67 11.58 8.90
C GLU A 92 6.04 11.35 7.52
N GLN A 93 4.72 11.17 7.46
CA GLN A 93 3.98 11.06 6.20
C GLN A 93 4.05 12.37 5.39
N LYS A 94 3.90 13.53 6.03
CA LYS A 94 4.09 14.83 5.38
C LYS A 94 5.51 15.00 4.84
N LYS A 95 6.53 14.55 5.58
CA LYS A 95 7.93 14.55 5.09
C LYS A 95 8.10 13.65 3.86
N MET A 96 7.45 12.48 3.84
CA MET A 96 7.44 11.61 2.68
C MET A 96 6.79 12.28 1.47
N TYR A 97 5.64 12.95 1.65
CA TYR A 97 4.99 13.71 0.58
C TYR A 97 5.86 14.80 -0.01
N ALA A 98 6.59 15.55 0.82
CA ALA A 98 7.52 16.59 0.38
C ALA A 98 8.71 16.06 -0.44
N GLN A 99 8.95 14.75 -0.44
CA GLN A 99 9.99 14.09 -1.25
C GLN A 99 9.46 13.51 -2.57
N LEU A 100 8.15 13.52 -2.79
CA LEU A 100 7.55 13.06 -4.03
C LEU A 100 7.62 14.18 -5.06
N SER A 101 7.76 13.82 -6.34
CA SER A 101 7.53 14.79 -7.40
C SER A 101 6.05 15.16 -7.48
N ASP A 102 5.76 16.43 -7.82
CA ASP A 102 4.40 16.89 -8.07
C ASP A 102 3.71 16.05 -9.15
N SER A 103 4.47 15.57 -10.13
CA SER A 103 3.95 14.65 -11.15
C SER A 103 3.40 13.37 -10.51
N THR A 104 4.14 12.73 -9.61
CA THR A 104 3.65 11.50 -8.95
C THR A 104 2.51 11.80 -7.99
N PHE A 105 2.63 12.84 -7.18
CA PHE A 105 1.59 13.22 -6.21
C PHE A 105 0.25 13.43 -6.92
N ASN A 106 0.24 14.20 -8.01
CA ASN A 106 -0.97 14.51 -8.79
C ASN A 106 -1.48 13.33 -9.65
N GLN A 107 -0.81 12.18 -9.62
CA GLN A 107 -1.27 10.92 -10.23
C GLN A 107 -1.87 9.95 -9.22
N ILE A 108 -1.95 10.37 -7.94
CA ILE A 108 -2.55 9.59 -6.85
C ILE A 108 -3.55 10.46 -6.10
N TRP A 109 -3.10 11.62 -5.61
CA TRP A 109 -3.84 12.47 -4.69
C TRP A 109 -4.17 13.83 -5.28
N THR A 110 -5.18 14.45 -4.68
CA THR A 110 -5.47 15.87 -4.81
C THR A 110 -5.90 16.43 -3.45
N PHE A 111 -5.93 17.76 -3.34
CA PHE A 111 -6.47 18.43 -2.15
C PHE A 111 -7.87 18.95 -2.44
N GLY A 112 -8.85 18.34 -1.79
CA GLY A 112 -10.24 18.79 -1.76
C GLY A 112 -10.48 19.81 -0.65
N LYS A 113 -11.69 20.36 -0.64
CA LYS A 113 -12.19 21.26 0.40
C LYS A 113 -13.51 20.73 0.94
N VAL A 114 -13.58 20.51 2.24
CA VAL A 114 -14.81 20.16 2.94
C VAL A 114 -15.28 21.37 3.73
N VAL A 115 -16.50 21.83 3.45
CA VAL A 115 -17.10 22.93 4.20
C VAL A 115 -17.96 22.35 5.31
N ASN A 116 -17.62 22.66 6.56
CA ASN A 116 -18.49 22.39 7.69
C ASN A 116 -19.67 23.36 7.62
N ARG A 117 -20.86 22.85 7.26
CA ARG A 117 -22.07 23.67 7.10
C ARG A 117 -22.55 24.33 8.40
N LEU A 118 -22.12 23.83 9.57
CA LEU A 118 -22.53 24.37 10.86
C LEU A 118 -21.62 25.52 11.32
N SER A 119 -20.30 25.42 11.08
CA SER A 119 -19.34 26.46 11.47
C SER A 119 -18.92 27.39 10.32
N ASN A 120 -19.27 27.05 9.08
CA ASN A 120 -18.79 27.68 7.85
C ASN A 120 -17.25 27.60 7.67
N ASP A 121 -16.58 26.73 8.43
CA ASP A 121 -15.16 26.46 8.27
C ASP A 121 -14.91 25.62 7.02
N THR A 122 -13.82 25.92 6.32
CA THR A 122 -13.36 25.12 5.18
C THR A 122 -12.10 24.38 5.57
N LEU A 123 -12.18 23.06 5.52
CA LEU A 123 -11.08 22.15 5.83
C LEU A 123 -10.48 21.63 4.53
N GLN A 124 -9.16 21.59 4.46
CA GLN A 124 -8.47 20.97 3.35
C GLN A 124 -8.30 19.48 3.64
N GLN A 125 -8.71 18.63 2.71
CA GLN A 125 -8.63 17.18 2.83
C GLN A 125 -7.83 16.60 1.67
N ILE A 126 -7.03 15.56 1.93
CA ILE A 126 -6.44 14.77 0.85
C ILE A 126 -7.44 13.71 0.37
N GLU A 127 -7.55 13.56 -0.94
CA GLU A 127 -8.45 12.60 -1.57
C GLU A 127 -7.70 11.88 -2.69
N ILE A 128 -8.15 10.69 -3.07
CA ILE A 128 -7.66 10.05 -4.29
C ILE A 128 -8.21 10.86 -5.47
N LYS A 129 -7.34 11.23 -6.41
CA LYS A 129 -7.75 11.94 -7.61
C LYS A 129 -8.58 11.02 -8.51
N TYR A 130 -9.77 11.46 -8.90
CA TYR A 130 -10.75 10.63 -9.61
C TYR A 130 -10.27 10.08 -10.97
N ASP A 131 -9.63 10.93 -11.78
CA ASP A 131 -9.08 10.56 -13.09
C ASP A 131 -7.55 10.71 -13.05
N CYS A 132 -6.88 9.62 -12.72
CA CYS A 132 -5.43 9.55 -12.60
C CYS A 132 -4.89 8.14 -12.84
N LYS A 133 -3.57 8.03 -13.02
CA LYS A 133 -2.90 6.74 -13.22
C LYS A 133 -3.09 5.74 -12.07
N TYR A 134 -3.25 6.20 -10.83
CA TYR A 134 -3.56 5.30 -9.72
C TYR A 134 -4.90 4.59 -9.92
N VAL A 135 -5.89 5.28 -10.47
CA VAL A 135 -7.20 4.68 -10.76
C VAL A 135 -7.12 3.71 -11.95
N ASP A 136 -6.30 4.01 -12.97
CA ASP A 136 -5.97 3.04 -14.02
C ASP A 136 -5.28 1.79 -13.46
N PHE A 137 -4.40 1.98 -12.47
CA PHE A 137 -3.75 0.89 -11.75
C PHE A 137 -4.75 0.03 -10.98
N LEU A 138 -5.71 0.63 -10.28
CA LEU A 138 -6.78 -0.11 -9.61
C LEU A 138 -7.60 -0.96 -10.60
N ASN A 139 -7.94 -0.40 -11.76
CA ASN A 139 -8.65 -1.12 -12.82
C ASN A 139 -7.83 -2.34 -13.31
N GLN A 140 -6.55 -2.13 -13.66
CA GLN A 140 -5.71 -3.23 -14.14
C GLN A 140 -5.47 -4.30 -13.06
N LEU A 141 -5.29 -3.91 -11.80
CA LEU A 141 -5.13 -4.84 -10.70
C LEU A 141 -6.44 -5.59 -10.40
N GLY A 142 -7.59 -4.93 -10.53
CA GLY A 142 -8.92 -5.52 -10.35
C GLY A 142 -9.23 -6.66 -11.30
N LYS A 143 -8.66 -6.65 -12.52
CA LYS A 143 -8.78 -7.77 -13.46
C LYS A 143 -8.21 -9.08 -12.93
N ASP A 144 -7.22 -9.00 -12.05
CA ASP A 144 -6.60 -10.17 -11.42
C ASP A 144 -7.26 -10.53 -10.07
N TYR A 145 -7.86 -9.54 -9.39
CA TYR A 145 -8.39 -9.69 -8.04
C TYR A 145 -9.79 -9.08 -7.90
N ASN A 146 -10.81 -9.94 -7.78
CA ASN A 146 -12.21 -9.53 -7.69
C ASN A 146 -12.49 -8.53 -6.55
N VAL A 147 -11.82 -8.67 -5.40
CA VAL A 147 -11.98 -7.74 -4.26
C VAL A 147 -11.46 -6.34 -4.57
N ILE A 148 -10.39 -6.23 -5.37
CA ILE A 148 -9.87 -4.95 -5.85
C ILE A 148 -10.74 -4.40 -6.99
N ASN A 149 -11.31 -5.26 -7.82
CA ASN A 149 -12.29 -4.82 -8.82
C ASN A 149 -13.51 -4.17 -8.16
N LYS A 150 -14.06 -4.79 -7.11
CA LYS A 150 -15.16 -4.22 -6.32
C LYS A 150 -14.76 -2.87 -5.69
N TYR A 151 -13.53 -2.76 -5.18
CA TYR A 151 -13.00 -1.49 -4.68
C TYR A 151 -12.96 -0.42 -5.79
N TYR A 152 -12.44 -0.77 -6.97
CA TYR A 152 -12.38 0.12 -8.13
C TYR A 152 -13.77 0.60 -8.56
N GLU A 153 -14.73 -0.30 -8.73
CA GLU A 153 -16.11 0.05 -9.12
C GLU A 153 -16.78 0.97 -8.10
N ASN A 154 -16.63 0.67 -6.80
CA ASN A 154 -17.14 1.54 -5.74
C ASN A 154 -16.50 2.94 -5.77
N PHE A 155 -15.18 3.00 -5.96
CA PHE A 155 -14.47 4.27 -6.11
C PHE A 155 -14.98 5.05 -7.33
N ARG A 156 -15.18 4.40 -8.49
CA ARG A 156 -15.72 5.06 -9.68
C ARG A 156 -17.14 5.57 -9.47
N SER A 157 -17.94 4.90 -8.64
CA SER A 157 -19.30 5.34 -8.33
C SER A 157 -19.37 6.50 -7.33
N ILE A 158 -18.47 6.54 -6.33
CA ILE A 158 -18.56 7.48 -5.19
C ILE A 158 -17.60 8.67 -5.38
N GLY A 159 -16.44 8.41 -5.96
CA GLY A 159 -15.37 9.39 -6.15
C GLY A 159 -14.38 9.52 -4.99
N ASP A 160 -14.59 8.79 -3.89
CA ASP A 160 -13.70 8.77 -2.72
C ASP A 160 -13.74 7.39 -2.02
N ILE A 161 -12.92 7.20 -0.98
CA ILE A 161 -12.91 6.01 -0.14
C ILE A 161 -14.15 6.00 0.77
N GLY A 162 -15.18 5.25 0.38
CA GLY A 162 -16.39 5.10 1.18
C GLY A 162 -16.22 4.17 2.41
N PRO A 163 -17.10 4.28 3.43
CA PRO A 163 -17.03 3.43 4.63
C PRO A 163 -17.05 1.93 4.34
N SER A 164 -17.80 1.49 3.33
CA SER A 164 -17.86 0.08 2.92
C SER A 164 -16.52 -0.43 2.37
N MET A 165 -15.74 0.44 1.73
CA MET A 165 -14.41 0.10 1.20
C MET A 165 -13.39 -0.04 2.33
N VAL A 166 -13.48 0.83 3.35
CA VAL A 166 -12.66 0.72 4.57
C VAL A 166 -13.00 -0.57 5.32
N ALA A 167 -14.29 -0.86 5.50
CA ALA A 167 -14.75 -2.05 6.20
C ALA A 167 -14.37 -3.34 5.45
N ASP A 168 -14.48 -3.36 4.12
CA ASP A 168 -14.11 -4.53 3.31
C ASP A 168 -12.62 -4.87 3.45
N LEU A 169 -11.73 -3.88 3.32
CA LEU A 169 -10.30 -4.12 3.48
C LEU A 169 -9.94 -4.57 4.90
N LEU A 170 -10.66 -4.07 5.90
CA LEU A 170 -10.45 -4.43 7.29
C LEU A 170 -10.90 -5.86 7.62
N ILE A 171 -12.15 -6.19 7.28
CA ILE A 171 -12.81 -7.44 7.67
C ILE A 171 -12.37 -8.58 6.75
N ASN A 172 -12.23 -8.31 5.45
CA ASN A 172 -11.91 -9.32 4.45
C ASN A 172 -10.42 -9.31 4.07
N HIS A 173 -9.52 -8.86 4.94
CA HIS A 173 -8.09 -8.72 4.62
C HIS A 173 -7.44 -10.03 4.13
N ASP A 174 -7.92 -11.19 4.59
CA ASP A 174 -7.47 -12.52 4.12
C ASP A 174 -7.74 -12.78 2.63
N SER A 175 -8.69 -12.06 2.03
CA SER A 175 -8.98 -12.15 0.59
C SER A 175 -7.99 -11.38 -0.29
N TYR A 176 -7.08 -10.61 0.31
CA TYR A 176 -6.08 -9.81 -0.40
C TYR A 176 -4.73 -10.54 -0.41
N ASN A 177 -4.16 -10.71 -1.61
CA ASN A 177 -2.87 -11.38 -1.77
C ASN A 177 -1.69 -10.45 -1.46
N PHE A 178 -1.33 -10.31 -0.18
CA PHE A 178 -0.19 -9.47 0.23
C PHE A 178 1.17 -9.98 -0.23
N LYS A 179 1.28 -11.13 -0.91
CA LYS A 179 2.53 -11.53 -1.57
C LYS A 179 2.78 -10.72 -2.85
N ASP A 180 1.72 -10.28 -3.52
CA ASP A 180 1.79 -9.45 -4.73
C ASP A 180 2.14 -7.99 -4.37
N ILE A 181 3.20 -7.47 -4.98
CA ILE A 181 3.70 -6.11 -4.69
C ILE A 181 2.68 -5.02 -5.07
N ARG A 182 1.81 -5.30 -6.05
CA ARG A 182 0.74 -4.40 -6.48
C ARG A 182 -0.33 -4.28 -5.41
N VAL A 183 -0.71 -5.40 -4.80
CA VAL A 183 -1.68 -5.41 -3.68
C VAL A 183 -1.12 -4.64 -2.49
N LYS A 184 0.17 -4.82 -2.18
CA LYS A 184 0.85 -4.03 -1.13
C LYS A 184 0.82 -2.52 -1.42
N LEU A 185 1.08 -2.11 -2.66
CA LEU A 185 1.01 -0.69 -3.06
C LEU A 185 -0.41 -0.13 -2.91
N PHE A 186 -1.43 -0.87 -3.33
CA PHE A 186 -2.83 -0.52 -3.14
C PHE A 186 -3.16 -0.26 -1.65
N VAL A 187 -2.80 -1.19 -0.77
CA VAL A 187 -3.02 -1.06 0.69
C VAL A 187 -2.29 0.16 1.26
N ALA A 188 -1.04 0.38 0.84
CA ALA A 188 -0.24 1.52 1.29
C ALA A 188 -0.94 2.85 0.94
N ILE A 189 -1.37 3.02 -0.31
CA ILE A 189 -2.04 4.25 -0.74
C ILE A 189 -3.39 4.41 -0.04
N HIS A 190 -4.17 3.34 0.13
CA HIS A 190 -5.43 3.36 0.87
C HIS A 190 -5.25 3.88 2.31
N TYR A 191 -4.38 3.26 3.10
CA TYR A 191 -4.22 3.63 4.51
C TYR A 191 -3.46 4.95 4.72
N LEU A 192 -2.56 5.34 3.82
CA LEU A 192 -1.96 6.67 3.88
C LEU A 192 -3.00 7.76 3.60
N THR A 193 -3.90 7.53 2.64
CA THR A 193 -5.03 8.45 2.38
C THR A 193 -5.89 8.58 3.64
N LEU A 194 -6.33 7.47 4.23
CA LEU A 194 -7.12 7.50 5.46
C LEU A 194 -6.39 8.16 6.63
N ASN A 195 -5.10 7.87 6.83
CA ASN A 195 -4.33 8.45 7.94
C ASN A 195 -4.26 9.97 7.83
N ASP A 196 -4.04 10.47 6.62
CA ASP A 196 -4.06 11.91 6.38
C ASP A 196 -5.47 12.49 6.59
N GLN A 197 -6.52 11.86 6.09
CA GLN A 197 -7.91 12.30 6.30
C GLN A 197 -8.32 12.34 7.79
N TYR A 198 -7.78 11.45 8.63
CA TYR A 198 -8.02 11.45 10.08
C TYR A 198 -7.17 12.49 10.84
N GLU A 199 -5.91 12.67 10.45
CA GLU A 199 -4.93 13.47 11.20
C GLU A 199 -4.82 14.92 10.71
N ARG A 200 -5.12 15.17 9.43
CA ARG A 200 -5.18 16.51 8.86
C ARG A 200 -6.41 17.20 9.45
N LYS A 201 -6.14 17.93 10.53
CA LYS A 201 -7.08 18.72 11.34
C LYS A 201 -8.39 19.04 10.62
N ARG A 202 -9.47 18.45 11.15
CA ARG A 202 -10.80 19.03 11.06
C ARG A 202 -10.92 20.26 11.95
#